data_AF-A0A7X3BZ21-F1
#
_entry.id   AF-A0A7X3BZ21-F1
#
_cell.length_a   1.000
_cell.length_b   1.000
_cell.length_c   1.000
_cell.angle_alpha   90.00
_cell.angle_beta   90.00
_cell.angle_gamma   90.00
#
_symmetry.space_group_name_H-M   'P 1'
#
loop_
_entity.id
_entity.type
_entity.pdbx_description
1 polymer ?
#
loop_
_entity_poly.entity_id
_entity_poly.type
_entity_poly.pdbx_seq_one_letter_code
_entity_poly.pdbx_strand_id
1 'polypeptide(L)'
;DAADLQNYVHNMFDVVYMLEYLEGQSIVKQLDAYQKMTALRKIENKYVKDPADGNDDYATNVVKNLTEDEAKKLTSFDSLIDNNI
;
A
#
# COMPACT_ATOMS: atom_id res chain seq x y z
N ASP A 1 9.00 -12.93 27.54
CA ASP A 1 10.07 -11.92 27.28
C ASP A 1 9.88 -11.21 25.95
N ALA A 2 10.66 -10.15 25.71
CA ALA A 2 10.68 -9.43 24.42
C ALA A 2 10.92 -10.36 23.22
N ALA A 3 11.70 -11.43 23.42
CA ALA A 3 11.93 -12.47 22.41
C ALA A 3 10.66 -13.26 22.05
N ASP A 4 9.80 -13.55 23.03
CA ASP A 4 8.53 -14.27 22.78
C ASP A 4 7.56 -13.38 22.00
N LEU A 5 7.48 -12.09 22.35
CA LEU A 5 6.67 -11.12 21.60
C LEU A 5 7.19 -10.97 20.17
N GLN A 6 8.50 -10.84 20.01
CA GLN A 6 9.13 -10.76 18.69
C GLN A 6 8.80 -12.00 17.84
N ASN A 7 8.95 -13.21 18.39
CA ASN A 7 8.62 -14.45 17.69
C ASN A 7 7.14 -14.53 17.33
N TYR A 8 6.25 -14.14 18.25
CA TYR A 8 4.81 -14.13 17.98
C TYR A 8 4.48 -13.17 16.82
N VAL A 9 5.01 -11.95 16.85
CA VAL A 9 4.77 -10.94 15.83
C VAL A 9 5.35 -11.38 14.48
N HIS A 10 6.56 -11.95 14.45
CA HIS A 10 7.16 -12.49 13.20
C HIS A 10 6.28 -13.55 12.56
N ASN A 11 5.86 -14.56 13.32
CA ASN A 11 5.00 -15.62 12.77
C ASN A 11 3.64 -15.09 12.29
N MET A 12 3.10 -14.06 12.98
CA MET A 12 1.86 -13.40 12.54
C MET A 12 2.09 -12.67 11.21
N PHE A 13 3.18 -11.93 11.06
CA PHE A 13 3.51 -11.23 9.81
C PHE A 13 3.86 -12.19 8.68
N ASP A 14 4.48 -13.34 8.94
CA ASP A 14 4.73 -14.36 7.91
C ASP A 14 3.43 -14.85 7.25
N VAL A 15 2.39 -15.06 8.06
CA VAL A 15 1.07 -15.46 7.55
C VAL A 15 0.40 -14.31 6.79
N VAL A 16 0.46 -13.09 7.34
CA VAL A 16 -0.12 -11.91 6.68
C VAL A 16 0.56 -11.66 5.33
N TYR A 17 1.88 -11.66 5.26
CA TYR A 17 2.63 -11.46 4.02
C TYR A 17 2.35 -12.54 2.98
N MET A 18 2.21 -13.80 3.39
CA MET A 18 1.82 -14.86 2.47
C MET A 18 0.43 -14.59 1.88
N LEU A 19 -0.55 -14.18 2.70
CA LEU A 19 -1.91 -13.87 2.24
C LEU A 19 -1.94 -12.64 1.33
N GLU A 20 -1.26 -11.56 1.71
CA GLU A 20 -1.13 -10.34 0.91
C GLU A 20 -0.44 -10.61 -0.42
N TYR A 21 0.58 -11.47 -0.44
CA TYR A 21 1.24 -11.89 -1.67
C TYR A 21 0.28 -12.65 -2.60
N LEU A 22 -0.49 -13.60 -2.07
CA LEU A 22 -1.49 -14.34 -2.85
C LEU A 22 -2.61 -13.42 -3.37
N GLU A 23 -3.07 -12.47 -2.56
CA GLU A 23 -4.05 -11.47 -2.95
C GLU A 23 -3.49 -10.57 -4.07
N GLY A 24 -2.30 -9.99 -3.88
CA GLY A 24 -1.67 -9.12 -4.88
C GLY A 24 -1.42 -9.85 -6.20
N GLN A 25 -1.00 -11.12 -6.15
CA GLN A 25 -0.89 -11.99 -7.34
C GLN A 25 -2.24 -12.21 -8.03
N SER A 26 -3.31 -12.41 -7.27
CA SER A 26 -4.67 -12.55 -7.81
C SER A 26 -5.12 -11.26 -8.50
N ILE A 27 -4.94 -10.12 -7.84
CA ILE A 27 -5.30 -8.80 -8.35
C ILE A 27 -4.62 -8.50 -9.68
N VAL A 28 -3.29 -8.68 -9.77
CA VAL A 28 -2.56 -8.32 -10.99
C VAL A 28 -2.87 -9.25 -12.17
N LYS A 29 -3.19 -10.51 -11.91
CA LYS A 29 -3.46 -11.54 -12.93
C LYS A 29 -4.92 -11.60 -13.38
N GLN A 30 -5.87 -11.36 -12.48
CA GLN A 30 -7.29 -11.63 -12.71
C GLN A 30 -8.12 -10.38 -12.97
N LEU A 31 -7.69 -9.20 -12.47
CA LEU A 31 -8.46 -7.97 -12.60
C LEU A 31 -8.00 -7.13 -13.79
N ASP A 32 -8.96 -6.55 -14.50
CA ASP A 32 -8.71 -5.51 -15.50
C ASP A 32 -8.45 -4.14 -14.85
N ALA A 33 -8.10 -3.13 -15.65
CA ALA A 33 -7.77 -1.79 -15.15
C ALA A 33 -8.94 -1.11 -14.41
N TYR A 34 -10.18 -1.25 -14.87
CA TYR A 34 -11.34 -0.61 -14.23
C TYR A 34 -11.71 -1.30 -12.91
N GLN A 35 -11.58 -2.62 -12.87
CA GLN A 35 -11.74 -3.40 -11.64
C GLN A 35 -10.66 -3.02 -10.63
N LYS A 36 -9.39 -2.88 -11.06
CA LYS A 36 -8.29 -2.40 -10.22
C LYS A 36 -8.55 -1.01 -9.65
N MET A 37 -9.04 -0.06 -10.46
CA MET A 37 -9.41 1.28 -9.97
C MET A 37 -10.48 1.25 -8.87
N THR A 38 -11.37 0.27 -8.92
CA THR A 38 -12.43 0.11 -7.91
C THR A 38 -11.91 -0.54 -6.64
N ALA A 39 -11.09 -1.59 -6.77
CA ALA A 39 -10.58 -2.39 -5.67
C ALA A 39 -9.43 -1.72 -4.90
N LEU A 40 -8.59 -0.94 -5.59
CA LEU A 40 -7.33 -0.44 -5.06
C LEU A 40 -7.37 1.07 -4.84
N ARG A 41 -6.54 1.56 -3.92
CA ARG A 41 -6.30 2.99 -3.72
C ARG A 41 -4.81 3.25 -3.83
N LYS A 42 -4.42 4.52 -3.76
CA LYS A 42 -3.02 4.93 -3.67
C LYS A 42 -2.84 5.76 -2.42
N ILE A 43 -1.77 5.49 -1.68
CA ILE A 43 -1.37 6.29 -0.54
C ILE A 43 -0.23 7.24 -0.94
N GLU A 44 -0.38 8.51 -0.62
CA GLU A 44 0.63 9.53 -0.89
C GLU A 44 0.87 10.39 0.36
N ASN A 45 2.12 10.81 0.54
CA ASN A 45 2.49 11.77 1.58
C ASN A 45 2.19 13.18 1.11
N LYS A 46 1.36 13.90 1.88
CA LYS A 46 1.08 15.32 1.69
C LYS A 46 1.76 16.13 2.79
N TYR A 47 2.56 17.10 2.37
CA TYR A 47 3.21 18.06 3.25
C TYR A 47 2.35 19.32 3.32
N VAL A 48 1.94 19.68 4.52
CA VAL A 48 1.18 20.90 4.79
C VAL A 48 1.86 21.60 5.94
N LYS A 49 2.06 22.90 5.80
CA LYS A 49 2.65 23.72 6.85
C LYS A 49 1.82 23.57 8.13
N ASP A 50 2.44 23.07 9.18
CA ASP A 50 1.78 22.89 10.46
C ASP A 50 1.48 24.27 11.06
N PRO A 51 0.22 24.59 11.39
CA PRO A 51 -0.14 25.87 11.99
C PRO A 51 0.46 26.08 13.39
N ALA A 52 0.90 25.03 14.09
CA ALA A 52 1.47 25.13 15.44
C ALA A 52 2.93 25.59 15.45
N ASP A 53 3.77 25.07 14.55
CA ASP A 53 5.20 25.38 14.53
C ASP A 53 5.71 25.96 13.20
N GLY A 54 4.86 25.98 12.16
CA GLY A 54 5.20 26.51 10.85
C GLY A 54 6.11 25.61 10.03
N ASN A 55 6.37 24.36 10.43
CA ASN A 55 7.20 23.43 9.65
C ASN A 55 6.38 22.72 8.56
N ASP A 56 7.01 22.39 7.43
CA ASP A 56 6.43 21.61 6.33
C ASP A 56 7.09 20.23 6.15
N ASP A 57 8.00 19.82 7.03
CA ASP A 57 8.63 18.49 6.99
C ASP A 57 7.68 17.33 7.37
N TYR A 58 6.57 17.61 8.06
CA TYR A 58 5.65 16.57 8.50
C TYR A 58 4.74 16.10 7.36
N ALA A 59 4.81 14.81 7.06
CA ALA A 59 3.93 14.16 6.10
C ALA A 59 2.60 13.75 6.75
N THR A 60 1.49 14.05 6.09
CA THR A 60 0.19 13.44 6.35
C THR A 60 -0.16 12.49 5.21
N ASN A 61 -0.55 11.26 5.54
CA ASN A 61 -1.00 10.29 4.55
C ASN A 61 -2.34 10.71 3.94
N VAL A 62 -2.45 10.64 2.62
CA VAL A 62 -3.69 10.85 1.87
C VAL A 62 -3.95 9.65 0.99
N VAL A 63 -5.16 9.10 1.09
CA VAL A 63 -5.65 8.03 0.23
C VAL A 63 -6.36 8.63 -0.97
N LYS A 64 -6.01 8.19 -2.18
CA LYS A 64 -6.60 8.64 -3.45
C LYS A 64 -7.09 7.47 -4.30
N ASN A 65 -8.04 7.77 -5.17
CA ASN A 65 -8.44 6.83 -6.23
C ASN A 65 -7.34 6.76 -7.29
N LEU A 66 -7.18 5.58 -7.90
CA LEU A 66 -6.27 5.40 -9.02
C LEU A 66 -6.82 6.05 -10.28
N THR A 67 -5.93 6.65 -11.07
CA THR A 67 -6.21 6.95 -12.48
C THR A 67 -6.14 5.67 -13.32
N GLU A 68 -6.77 5.68 -14.49
CA GLU A 68 -6.72 4.53 -15.41
C GLU A 68 -5.29 4.21 -15.84
N ASP A 69 -4.46 5.23 -16.06
CA ASP A 69 -3.05 5.07 -16.45
C ASP A 69 -2.20 4.47 -15.33
N GLU A 70 -2.49 4.79 -14.06
CA GLU A 70 -1.85 4.15 -12.91
C GLU A 70 -2.28 2.70 -12.79
N ALA A 71 -3.59 2.41 -12.91
CA ALA A 71 -4.10 1.04 -12.84
C ALA A 71 -3.53 0.13 -13.94
N LYS A 72 -3.29 0.66 -15.15
CA LYS A 72 -2.64 -0.07 -16.25
C LYS A 72 -1.17 -0.42 -15.98
N LYS A 73 -0.48 0.32 -15.12
CA LYS A 73 0.92 0.02 -14.74
C LYS A 73 1.02 -1.14 -13.74
N LEU A 74 -0.09 -1.49 -13.08
CA LEU A 74 -0.15 -2.56 -12.07
C LEU A 74 -0.19 -3.94 -12.72
N THR A 75 0.97 -4.37 -13.20
CA THR A 75 1.17 -5.57 -14.04
C THR A 75 1.88 -6.71 -13.31
N SER A 76 2.51 -6.42 -12.17
CA SER A 76 3.21 -7.39 -11.32
C SER A 76 2.94 -7.09 -9.84
N PHE A 77 3.18 -8.07 -8.97
CA PHE A 77 3.11 -7.85 -7.52
C PHE A 77 4.02 -6.68 -7.09
N ASP A 78 5.26 -6.63 -7.59
CA ASP A 78 6.22 -5.56 -7.28
C ASP A 78 5.70 -4.18 -7.70
N SER A 79 4.95 -4.10 -8.81
CA SER A 79 4.36 -2.83 -9.25
C SER A 79 3.31 -2.28 -8.27
N LEU A 80 2.69 -3.12 -7.43
CA LEU A 80 1.80 -2.64 -6.35
C LEU A 80 2.61 -1.91 -5.27
N ILE A 81 3.78 -2.47 -4.91
CA ILE A 81 4.69 -1.91 -3.90
C ILE A 81 5.29 -0.61 -4.43
N ASP A 82 5.87 -0.62 -5.63
CA ASP A 82 6.57 0.53 -6.22
C ASP A 82 5.65 1.75 -6.44
N ASN A 83 4.35 1.52 -6.63
CA ASN A 83 3.37 2.58 -6.87
C ASN A 83 2.60 3.01 -5.62
N ASN A 84 2.94 2.48 -4.43
CA ASN A 84 2.28 2.78 -3.15
C ASN A 84 0.76 2.57 -3.20
N ILE A 85 0.37 1.38 -3.66
CA ILE A 85 -1.03 0.94 -3.79
C ILE A 85 -1.54 0.39 -2.46
#